data_AF-A0A090QS83-F1
#
_entry.id   AF-A0A090QS83-F1
#
_cell.length_a   1.000
_cell.length_b   1.000
_cell.length_c   1.000
_cell.angle_alpha   90.00
_cell.angle_beta   90.00
_cell.angle_gamma   90.00
#
_symmetry.space_group_name_H-M   'P 1'
#
loop_
_entity.id
_entity.type
_entity.pdbx_description
1 polymer ?
#
loop_
_entity_poly.entity_id
_entity_poly.type
_entity_poly.pdbx_seq_one_letter_code
_entity_poly.pdbx_strand_id
1 'polypeptide(L)' 'MGDGGQFTITSDNNSEENIYVKNATINGKPLGENLSFHHRELKDGGVLHFEMTNDKQQALKAQ' A
#
# COMPACT_ATOMS: atom_id res chain seq x y z
N MET A 1 -27.79 -1.48 7.93
CA MET A 1 -26.96 -2.70 7.83
C MET A 1 -25.96 -2.44 6.72
N GLY A 2 -24.70 -2.16 7.08
CA GLY A 2 -23.54 -2.49 6.25
C GLY A 2 -23.12 -1.59 5.08
N ASP A 3 -23.15 -0.26 5.16
CA ASP A 3 -22.35 0.56 4.24
C ASP A 3 -20.95 0.82 4.84
N GLY A 4 -20.27 -0.25 5.26
CA GLY A 4 -18.84 -0.16 5.54
C GLY A 4 -18.14 0.09 4.21
N GLY A 5 -17.44 1.21 4.06
CA GLY A 5 -16.76 1.53 2.81
C GLY A 5 -15.85 0.39 2.37
N GLN A 6 -15.85 0.06 1.08
CA GLN A 6 -15.01 -1.00 0.54
C GLN A 6 -13.56 -0.53 0.52
N PHE A 7 -12.68 -1.30 1.17
CA PHE A 7 -11.24 -1.07 1.14
C PHE A 7 -10.59 -2.10 0.22
N THR A 8 -10.00 -1.61 -0.88
CA THR A 8 -9.39 -2.46 -1.90
C THR A 8 -7.87 -2.42 -1.76
N ILE A 9 -7.23 -3.59 -1.78
CA ILE A 9 -5.77 -3.69 -1.85
C ILE A 9 -5.41 -4.10 -3.27
N THR A 10 -4.55 -3.31 -3.91
CA THR A 10 -4.04 -3.58 -5.25
C THR A 10 -2.52 -3.59 -5.23
N SER A 11 -1.92 -4.35 -6.13
CA SER A 11 -0.48 -4.47 -6.21
C SER A 11 -0.03 -4.54 -7.66
N ASP A 12 0.91 -3.68 -8.02
CA ASP A 12 1.62 -3.74 -9.29
C ASP A 12 2.84 -4.66 -9.17
N ASN A 13 3.11 -5.40 -10.24
CA ASN A 13 4.26 -6.29 -10.36
C ASN A 13 4.29 -7.42 -9.29
N ASN A 14 3.13 -7.81 -8.76
CA ASN A 14 3.03 -8.91 -7.80
C ASN A 14 3.35 -10.26 -8.48
N SER A 15 4.40 -10.92 -8.01
CA SER A 15 4.89 -12.21 -8.53
C SER A 15 5.56 -13.00 -7.40
N GLU A 16 5.86 -14.27 -7.64
CA GLU A 16 6.59 -15.10 -6.66
C GLU A 16 7.99 -14.56 -6.33
N GLU A 17 8.58 -13.78 -7.23
CA GLU A 17 9.90 -13.19 -7.07
C GLU A 17 9.84 -11.79 -6.43
N ASN A 18 8.79 -11.02 -6.70
CA ASN A 18 8.63 -9.64 -6.24
C ASN A 18 7.95 -9.58 -4.86
N ILE A 19 8.69 -10.02 -3.85
CA ILE A 19 8.18 -10.13 -2.48
C ILE A 19 8.34 -8.85 -1.64
N TYR A 20 9.07 -7.84 -2.13
CA TYR A 20 9.32 -6.60 -1.39
C TYR A 20 8.44 -5.47 -1.88
N VAL A 21 8.01 -4.59 -0.95
CA VAL A 21 7.31 -3.36 -1.31
C VAL A 21 8.34 -2.28 -1.64
N LYS A 22 8.31 -1.81 -2.88
CA LYS A 22 9.10 -0.67 -3.36
C LYS A 22 8.45 0.65 -2.98
N ASN A 23 7.13 0.75 -3.12
CA ASN A 23 6.36 1.94 -2.80
C ASN A 23 4.94 1.56 -2.39
N ALA A 24 4.31 2.40 -1.57
CA ALA A 24 2.94 2.20 -1.14
C ALA A 24 2.20 3.53 -1.08
N THR A 25 0.94 3.53 -1.53
CA THR A 25 0.06 4.69 -1.44
C THR A 25 -1.29 4.30 -0.87
N ILE A 26 -1.86 5.19 -0.06
CA ILE A 26 -3.23 5.10 0.41
C ILE A 26 -4.04 6.24 -0.20
N ASN A 27 -5.14 5.88 -0.87
CA ASN A 27 -6.02 6.84 -1.55
C ASN A 27 -5.25 7.79 -2.48
N GLY A 28 -4.21 7.28 -3.15
CA GLY A 28 -3.34 8.03 -4.08
C GLY A 28 -2.24 8.87 -3.41
N LYS A 29 -2.10 8.84 -2.09
CA LYS A 29 -1.05 9.57 -1.36
C LYS A 29 0.02 8.61 -0.84
N PRO A 30 1.32 8.97 -0.90
CA PRO A 30 2.37 8.16 -0.28
C PRO A 30 2.09 7.91 1.20
N LEU A 31 2.47 6.73 1.70
CA LEU A 31 2.43 6.46 3.13
C LEU A 31 3.39 7.39 3.89
N GLY A 32 3.07 7.67 5.16
CA GLY A 32 3.92 8.51 6.02
C GLY A 32 5.25 7.85 6.38
N GLU A 33 6.10 8.57 7.12
CA GLU A 33 7.49 8.22 7.49
C GLU A 33 7.67 6.85 8.19
N ASN A 34 6.59 6.17 8.58
CA ASN A 34 6.61 4.84 9.21
C ASN A 34 5.78 3.80 8.45
N LEU A 35 5.51 4.02 7.16
CA LEU A 35 4.63 3.18 6.35
C LEU A 35 3.25 2.98 7.00
N SER A 36 2.77 4.02 7.70
CA SER A 36 1.53 3.99 8.45
C SER A 36 0.53 5.01 7.91
N PHE A 37 -0.74 4.74 8.18
CA PHE A 37 -1.86 5.58 7.80
C PHE A 37 -2.94 5.55 8.88
N HIS A 38 -3.78 6.57 8.91
CA HIS A 38 -4.81 6.68 9.95
C HIS A 38 -6.00 5.77 9.68
N HIS A 39 -6.62 5.24 10.73
CA HIS A 39 -7.83 4.41 10.64
C HIS A 39 -8.97 5.07 9.83
N ARG A 40 -9.08 6.39 9.86
CA ARG A 40 -10.07 7.14 9.07
C ARG A 40 -9.94 6.91 7.56
N GLU A 41 -8.72 6.66 7.07
CA GLU A 41 -8.46 6.43 5.63
C GLU A 41 -8.97 5.08 5.14
N LEU A 42 -9.31 4.17 6.07
CA LEU A 42 -9.90 2.86 5.79
C LEU A 42 -11.42 2.86 6.03
N LYS A 43 -11.88 3.60 7.04
CA LYS A 43 -13.29 3.60 7.50
C LYS A 43 -14.28 4.03 6.41
N ASP A 44 -13.90 5.01 5.60
CA ASP A 44 -14.78 5.57 4.55
C ASP A 44 -14.70 4.77 3.23
N GLY A 45 -13.91 3.69 3.19
CA GLY A 45 -13.53 2.99 1.96
C GLY A 45 -12.35 3.66 1.27
N GLY A 46 -11.66 2.93 0.39
CA GLY A 46 -10.43 3.42 -0.20
C GLY A 46 -9.61 2.37 -0.93
N VAL A 47 -8.41 2.79 -1.37
CA VAL A 47 -7.46 1.91 -2.06
C VAL A 47 -6.09 2.01 -1.39
N LEU A 48 -5.54 0.86 -1.02
CA LEU A 48 -4.12 0.70 -0.70
C LEU A 48 -3.45 0.08 -1.92
N HIS A 49 -2.51 0.80 -2.52
CA HIS A 49 -1.80 0.36 -3.70
C HIS A 49 -0.33 0.15 -3.39
N PHE A 50 0.18 -1.04 -3.70
CA PHE A 50 1.57 -1.42 -3.53
C PHE A 50 2.28 -1.57 -4.88
N GLU A 51 3.51 -1.06 -4.97
CA GLU A 51 4.42 -1.40 -6.05
C GLU A 51 5.43 -2.43 -5.53
N MET A 52 5.48 -3.61 -6.15
CA MET A 52 6.31 -4.73 -5.70
C MET A 52 7.65 -4.80 -6.46
N THR A 53 8.70 -5.28 -5.80
CA THR A 53 10.05 -5.49 -6.36
C THR A 53 10.71 -6.73 -5.76
N ASN A 54 11.64 -7.35 -6.50
CA ASN A 54 12.54 -8.40 -6.00
C ASN A 54 13.84 -7.82 -5.41
N ASP A 55 14.06 -6.51 -5.53
CA ASP A 55 15.24 -5.81 -5.04
C ASP A 55 15.02 -5.28 -3.61
N LYS A 56 15.67 -5.91 -2.65
CA LYS A 56 15.63 -5.50 -1.24
C LYS A 56 16.19 -4.09 -1.01
N GLN A 57 17.21 -3.67 -1.75
CA GLN A 57 17.81 -2.34 -1.59
C GLN A 57 16.86 -1.24 -2.04
N GLN A 58 16.05 -1.50 -3.07
CA GLN A 58 14.99 -0.57 -3.48
C GLN A 58 13.91 -0.42 -2.40
N ALA A 59 13.51 -1.53 -1.77
CA ALA A 59 12.53 -1.50 -0.68
C ALA A 59 13.04 -0.78 0.58
N LEU A 60 14.34 -0.89 0.87
CA LEU A 60 14.97 -0.22 2.02
C LEU A 60 15.15 1.29 1.82
N LYS A 61 15.12 1.77 0.57
CA LYS A 61 15.24 3.20 0.22
C LYS A 61 13.91 3.95 0.22
N ALA A 62 12.79 3.29 0.50
CA ALA A 62 11.47 3.92 0.57
C ALA A 62 11.27 4.79 1.83
N GLN A 63 12.36 5.34 2.39
CA GLN A 63 12.40 6.23 3.56
C GLN A 63 13.23 7.47 3.24
#